data_AF-A0A2K6QFI1-F1
#
_entry.id   AF-A0A2K6QFI1-F1
#
_cell.length_a   1.000
_cell.length_b   1.000
_cell.length_c   1.000
_cell.angle_alpha   90.00
_cell.angle_beta   90.00
_cell.angle_gamma   90.00
#
_symmetry.space_group_name_H-M   'P 1'
#
loop_
_entity.id
_entity.type
_entity.pdbx_description
1 polymer ?
#
loop_
_entity_poly.entity_id
_entity_poly.type
_entity_poly.pdbx_seq_one_letter_code
_entity_poly.pdbx_strand_id
1 'polypeptide(L)'
;MVPLSAPPCTLHITWKELLLTASLLIFWNAPTTAQVTTEAQPTKVSEGKDVLLLVHNLPQNVVGYIWYKGQIMDLRHYITAYTIDNETIIFGPAYSGREKIYSNASLLIPNVTKQDIGSYTIKIIKRGDETKGVTGHFTLYLETPKPYISSSNLNPREGTETVILSCDPDTEDASYLWWINGQSLPISRKLQLSENNRTLTLYGVRKNTAGPYECEMKSPVSSSRSDPVTLNLIYGPQVPRIFSPLTYYRSGKTLQLSCFADSNPPAEYSWTIDGKFLQSGQKLSIPQITTEHSGLYGCSARNSATGRERSAFKRIKVFARSGLGRPPGLNPI
;
A
#
# COMPACT_ATOMS: atom_id res chain seq x y z
N MET A 1 -28.01 -6.25 89.30
CA MET A 1 -27.77 -4.82 89.07
C MET A 1 -26.62 -4.75 88.08
N VAL A 2 -26.74 -4.31 86.84
CA VAL A 2 -27.53 -3.21 86.24
C VAL A 2 -27.78 -3.54 84.74
N PRO A 3 -28.78 -2.93 84.07
CA PRO A 3 -29.41 -3.44 82.86
C PRO A 3 -29.17 -2.64 81.55
N LEU A 4 -29.41 -3.36 80.44
CA LEU A 4 -30.15 -3.06 79.19
C LEU A 4 -29.99 -1.76 78.35
N SER A 5 -29.74 -2.01 77.03
CA SER A 5 -30.33 -1.46 75.77
C SER A 5 -30.19 0.04 75.45
N ALA A 6 -30.07 0.54 74.20
CA ALA A 6 -30.41 0.07 72.84
C ALA A 6 -29.58 0.89 71.76
N PRO A 7 -29.75 0.67 70.42
CA PRO A 7 -28.72 0.85 69.36
C PRO A 7 -28.94 2.05 68.39
N PRO A 8 -28.13 2.16 67.30
CA PRO A 8 -28.59 2.82 66.08
C PRO A 8 -28.38 2.02 64.76
N CYS A 9 -29.15 2.45 63.76
CA CYS A 9 -29.50 1.84 62.47
C CYS A 9 -28.40 1.75 61.39
N THR A 10 -28.66 0.93 60.36
CA THR A 10 -28.41 1.29 58.95
C THR A 10 -29.23 0.41 57.98
N LEU A 11 -29.68 1.03 56.87
CA LEU A 11 -30.63 0.53 55.87
C LEU A 11 -30.12 -0.64 55.02
N HIS A 12 -31.02 -1.55 54.62
CA HIS A 12 -30.89 -2.32 53.38
C HIS A 12 -32.25 -2.54 52.69
N ILE A 13 -32.33 -2.10 51.43
CA ILE A 13 -33.48 -2.28 50.53
C ILE A 13 -33.42 -3.69 49.94
N THR A 14 -34.54 -4.42 49.95
CA THR A 14 -34.69 -5.74 49.30
C THR A 14 -35.82 -5.75 48.28
N TRP A 15 -35.52 -6.40 47.16
CA TRP A 15 -36.29 -6.61 45.93
C TRP A 15 -37.67 -7.23 46.15
N LYS A 16 -38.66 -6.84 45.33
CA LYS A 16 -39.92 -7.59 45.15
C LYS A 16 -40.17 -7.90 43.68
N GLU A 17 -40.64 -9.12 43.47
CA GLU A 17 -40.73 -9.90 42.25
C GLU A 17 -41.49 -9.24 41.08
N LEU A 18 -40.96 -9.46 39.87
CA LEU A 18 -41.58 -9.11 38.59
C LEU A 18 -42.44 -10.30 38.12
N LEU A 19 -43.76 -10.16 38.09
CA LEU A 19 -44.66 -11.06 37.36
C LEU A 19 -44.69 -10.64 35.89
N LEU A 20 -44.19 -11.53 35.01
CA LEU A 20 -44.14 -11.34 33.56
C LEU A 20 -45.47 -11.80 32.94
N THR A 21 -46.36 -10.87 32.58
CA THR A 21 -47.48 -11.17 31.69
C THR A 21 -47.01 -11.03 30.25
N ALA A 22 -46.86 -12.16 29.55
CA ALA A 22 -46.54 -12.18 28.13
C ALA A 22 -47.77 -11.75 27.31
N SER A 23 -47.75 -10.52 26.82
CA SER A 23 -48.73 -10.03 25.84
C SER A 23 -48.22 -10.38 24.44
N LEU A 24 -48.84 -11.37 23.79
CA LEU A 24 -48.52 -11.78 22.42
C LEU A 24 -49.19 -10.80 21.44
N LEU A 25 -48.59 -9.62 21.28
CA LEU A 25 -48.88 -8.75 20.14
C LEU A 25 -48.21 -9.38 18.90
N ILE A 26 -48.98 -10.19 18.18
CA ILE A 26 -48.66 -10.54 16.79
C ILE A 26 -48.84 -9.25 15.99
N PHE A 27 -47.79 -8.43 15.94
CA PHE A 27 -47.66 -7.43 14.90
C PHE A 27 -47.53 -8.19 13.58
N TRP A 28 -48.64 -8.30 12.86
CA TRP A 28 -48.59 -8.44 11.41
C TRP A 28 -47.87 -7.22 10.86
N ASN A 29 -46.55 -7.30 10.75
CA ASN A 29 -45.82 -6.45 9.83
C ASN A 29 -46.31 -6.85 8.44
N ALA A 30 -47.16 -6.01 7.84
CA ALA A 30 -47.39 -6.08 6.41
C ALA A 30 -46.02 -6.15 5.72
N PRO A 31 -45.84 -7.00 4.70
CA PRO A 31 -44.55 -7.09 4.02
C PRO A 31 -44.19 -5.69 3.54
N THR A 32 -43.05 -5.17 4.01
CA THR A 32 -42.48 -3.93 3.51
C THR A 32 -42.42 -4.08 2.00
N THR A 33 -43.17 -3.26 1.26
CA THR A 33 -43.16 -3.35 -0.21
C THR A 33 -41.73 -3.05 -0.64
N ALA A 34 -41.05 -4.04 -1.20
CA ALA A 34 -39.66 -3.88 -1.63
C ALA A 34 -39.58 -2.73 -2.63
N GLN A 35 -38.65 -1.80 -2.41
CA GLN A 35 -38.42 -0.69 -3.33
C GLN A 35 -37.82 -1.22 -4.63
N VAL A 36 -38.14 -0.57 -5.75
CA VAL A 36 -37.55 -0.88 -7.05
C VAL A 36 -36.06 -0.61 -6.98
N THR A 37 -35.26 -1.61 -7.31
CA THR A 37 -33.81 -1.52 -7.33
C THR A 37 -33.27 -1.83 -8.72
N THR A 38 -32.10 -1.29 -9.01
CA THR A 38 -31.38 -1.52 -10.27
C THR A 38 -29.96 -1.90 -9.94
N GLU A 39 -29.43 -2.90 -10.66
CA GLU A 39 -28.03 -3.30 -10.59
C GLU A 39 -27.44 -3.46 -11.98
N ALA A 40 -26.12 -3.36 -12.09
CA ALA A 40 -25.41 -3.69 -13.33
C ALA A 40 -25.09 -5.18 -13.38
N GLN A 41 -25.34 -5.80 -14.52
CA GLN A 41 -24.94 -7.16 -14.84
C GLN A 41 -24.09 -7.16 -16.13
N PRO A 42 -22.79 -7.52 -16.07
CA PRO A 42 -22.02 -7.87 -14.85
C PRO A 42 -21.81 -6.69 -13.91
N THR A 43 -21.53 -6.97 -12.62
CA THR A 43 -21.30 -5.93 -11.60
C THR A 43 -20.04 -5.11 -11.83
N LYS A 44 -19.06 -5.68 -12.51
CA LYS A 44 -17.83 -5.03 -12.96
C LYS A 44 -17.89 -4.86 -14.47
N VAL A 45 -17.89 -3.61 -14.91
CA VAL A 45 -18.07 -3.25 -16.31
C VAL A 45 -16.80 -2.60 -16.81
N SER A 46 -16.14 -3.20 -17.80
CA SER A 46 -15.00 -2.58 -18.47
C SER A 46 -15.46 -1.86 -19.74
N GLU A 47 -14.71 -0.85 -20.16
CA GLU A 47 -14.93 -0.17 -21.44
C GLU A 47 -14.92 -1.18 -22.61
N GLY A 48 -15.85 -1.00 -23.55
CA GLY A 48 -15.98 -1.86 -24.72
C GLY A 48 -16.85 -3.12 -24.51
N LYS A 49 -17.37 -3.35 -23.31
CA LYS A 49 -18.25 -4.48 -22.98
C LYS A 49 -19.72 -4.08 -23.00
N ASP A 50 -20.61 -5.05 -22.86
CA ASP A 50 -22.03 -4.78 -22.72
C ASP A 50 -22.41 -4.76 -21.23
N VAL A 51 -23.35 -3.89 -20.84
CA VAL A 51 -23.93 -3.89 -19.49
C VAL A 51 -25.44 -3.92 -19.56
N LEU A 52 -26.05 -4.81 -18.76
CA LEU A 52 -27.48 -4.81 -18.51
C LEU A 52 -27.76 -4.11 -17.18
N LEU A 53 -28.54 -3.04 -17.20
CA LEU A 53 -29.14 -2.45 -16.02
C LEU A 53 -30.39 -3.28 -15.67
N LEU A 54 -30.20 -4.26 -14.80
CA LEU A 54 -31.22 -5.22 -14.38
C LEU A 54 -32.12 -4.59 -13.32
N VAL A 55 -33.42 -4.59 -13.57
CA VAL A 55 -34.42 -4.01 -12.66
C VAL A 55 -35.08 -5.12 -11.85
N HIS A 56 -35.14 -4.92 -10.53
CA HIS A 56 -35.75 -5.83 -9.57
C HIS A 56 -36.94 -5.20 -8.87
N ASN A 57 -37.77 -6.06 -8.24
CA ASN A 57 -38.90 -5.65 -7.41
C ASN A 57 -39.92 -4.73 -8.12
N LEU A 58 -40.22 -5.04 -9.39
CA LEU A 58 -41.24 -4.31 -10.14
C LEU A 58 -42.59 -4.36 -9.39
N PRO A 59 -43.30 -3.23 -9.28
CA PRO A 59 -44.58 -3.19 -8.62
C PRO A 59 -45.65 -3.92 -9.43
N GLN A 60 -46.79 -4.23 -8.81
CA GLN A 60 -47.94 -4.78 -9.55
C GLN A 60 -48.64 -3.71 -10.40
N ASN A 61 -49.40 -4.16 -11.41
CA ASN A 61 -50.22 -3.32 -12.30
C ASN A 61 -49.43 -2.30 -13.13
N VAL A 62 -48.26 -2.69 -13.64
CA VAL A 62 -47.44 -1.86 -14.53
C VAL A 62 -48.07 -1.79 -15.92
N VAL A 63 -48.01 -0.61 -16.54
CA VAL A 63 -48.44 -0.39 -17.94
C VAL A 63 -47.28 0.02 -18.85
N GLY A 64 -46.18 0.51 -18.29
CA GLY A 64 -44.98 0.82 -19.05
C GLY A 64 -43.82 1.34 -18.22
N TYR A 65 -42.69 1.50 -18.89
CA TYR A 65 -41.41 1.92 -18.32
C TYR A 65 -40.83 3.05 -19.13
N ILE A 66 -40.10 3.95 -18.48
CA ILE A 66 -39.32 5.00 -19.14
C ILE A 66 -37.93 5.06 -18.54
N TRP A 67 -36.90 5.06 -19.36
CA TRP A 67 -35.52 5.33 -18.96
C TRP A 67 -35.08 6.74 -19.33
N TYR A 68 -34.37 7.37 -18.39
CA TYR A 68 -33.75 8.68 -18.53
C TYR A 68 -32.25 8.58 -18.26
N LYS A 69 -31.44 9.35 -19.01
CA LYS A 69 -30.02 9.57 -18.73
C LYS A 69 -29.90 10.69 -17.72
N GLY A 70 -29.31 10.44 -16.57
CA GLY A 70 -29.20 11.38 -15.45
C GLY A 70 -30.30 11.23 -14.40
N GLN A 71 -30.34 12.18 -13.47
CA GLN A 71 -31.36 12.26 -12.40
C GLN A 71 -32.58 13.09 -12.80
N ILE A 72 -32.46 13.94 -13.83
CA ILE A 72 -33.53 14.81 -14.30
C ILE A 72 -34.42 14.03 -15.28
N MET A 73 -35.73 14.04 -15.03
CA MET A 73 -36.72 13.30 -15.81
C MET A 73 -37.47 14.20 -16.80
N ASP A 74 -36.74 14.84 -17.71
CA ASP A 74 -37.31 15.69 -18.76
C ASP A 74 -37.18 15.08 -20.17
N LEU A 75 -37.69 15.78 -21.18
CA LEU A 75 -37.65 15.35 -22.58
C LEU A 75 -36.23 15.22 -23.14
N ARG A 76 -35.26 16.03 -22.67
CA ARG A 76 -33.89 16.01 -23.20
C ARG A 76 -33.12 14.78 -22.72
N HIS A 77 -33.45 14.29 -21.54
CA HIS A 77 -32.81 13.14 -20.90
C HIS A 77 -33.53 11.81 -21.20
N TYR A 78 -34.70 11.85 -21.81
CA TYR A 78 -35.50 10.68 -22.15
C TYR A 78 -34.78 9.79 -23.19
N ILE A 79 -34.44 8.55 -22.80
CA ILE A 79 -33.75 7.56 -23.63
C ILE A 79 -34.77 6.75 -24.41
N THR A 80 -35.63 6.01 -23.72
CA THR A 80 -36.62 5.13 -24.36
C THR A 80 -37.73 4.77 -23.38
N ALA A 81 -38.92 4.47 -23.91
CA ALA A 81 -40.02 3.87 -23.17
C ALA A 81 -40.49 2.56 -23.79
N TYR A 82 -41.02 1.69 -22.95
CA TYR A 82 -41.68 0.46 -23.35
C TYR A 82 -43.10 0.45 -22.78
N THR A 83 -44.09 0.25 -23.65
CA THR A 83 -45.50 0.08 -23.27
C THR A 83 -45.86 -1.40 -23.30
N ILE A 84 -46.42 -1.92 -22.22
CA ILE A 84 -46.66 -3.37 -22.07
C ILE A 84 -47.85 -3.81 -22.91
N ASP A 85 -48.95 -3.05 -22.90
CA ASP A 85 -50.23 -3.44 -23.51
C ASP A 85 -50.11 -3.70 -25.03
N ASN A 86 -49.25 -2.95 -25.72
CA ASN A 86 -49.04 -3.05 -27.18
C ASN A 86 -47.61 -3.48 -27.57
N GLU A 87 -46.75 -3.77 -26.59
CA GLU A 87 -45.33 -4.10 -26.78
C GLU A 87 -44.54 -3.05 -27.59
N THR A 88 -44.98 -1.78 -27.56
CA THR A 88 -44.38 -0.71 -28.35
C THR A 88 -43.18 -0.10 -27.62
N ILE A 89 -42.09 0.09 -28.36
CA ILE A 89 -40.91 0.85 -27.92
C ILE A 89 -40.96 2.25 -28.53
N ILE A 90 -40.75 3.26 -27.70
CA ILE A 90 -40.67 4.66 -28.10
C ILE A 90 -39.25 5.14 -27.81
N PHE A 91 -38.60 5.77 -28.79
CA PHE A 91 -37.24 6.28 -28.66
C PHE A 91 -37.26 7.77 -28.37
N GLY A 92 -36.29 8.19 -27.57
CA GLY A 92 -36.16 9.54 -27.08
C GLY A 92 -35.02 10.34 -27.66
N PRO A 93 -34.95 11.65 -27.36
CA PRO A 93 -33.83 12.50 -27.77
C PRO A 93 -32.48 12.06 -27.21
N ALA A 94 -32.44 11.42 -26.05
CA ALA A 94 -31.20 10.90 -25.45
C ALA A 94 -30.83 9.48 -25.94
N TYR A 95 -31.63 8.89 -26.83
CA TYR A 95 -31.34 7.58 -27.42
C TYR A 95 -30.11 7.66 -28.31
N SER A 96 -29.08 6.85 -28.05
CA SER A 96 -27.86 6.86 -28.86
C SER A 96 -27.93 5.91 -30.06
N GLY A 97 -29.03 5.17 -30.23
CA GLY A 97 -29.17 4.14 -31.26
C GLY A 97 -28.65 2.76 -30.84
N ARG A 98 -28.11 2.66 -29.62
CA ARG A 98 -27.47 1.43 -29.11
C ARG A 98 -28.28 0.75 -28.02
N GLU A 99 -28.99 1.52 -27.21
CA GLU A 99 -29.68 1.00 -26.03
C GLU A 99 -30.84 0.08 -26.43
N LYS A 100 -31.09 -0.95 -25.63
CA LYS A 100 -32.21 -1.86 -25.84
C LYS A 100 -32.97 -2.06 -24.53
N ILE A 101 -34.23 -1.65 -24.51
CA ILE A 101 -35.14 -1.88 -23.39
C ILE A 101 -35.82 -3.25 -23.54
N TYR A 102 -36.00 -3.94 -22.41
CA TYR A 102 -36.70 -5.22 -22.34
C TYR A 102 -38.04 -5.10 -21.61
N SER A 103 -38.92 -6.08 -21.83
CA SER A 103 -40.24 -6.16 -21.20
C SER A 103 -40.20 -6.28 -19.67
N ASN A 104 -39.07 -6.71 -19.10
CA ASN A 104 -38.83 -6.74 -17.65
C ASN A 104 -38.27 -5.40 -17.11
N ALA A 105 -38.45 -4.30 -17.85
CA ALA A 105 -37.96 -2.96 -17.53
C ALA A 105 -36.43 -2.76 -17.60
N SER A 106 -35.64 -3.80 -17.87
CA SER A 106 -34.19 -3.72 -17.88
C SER A 106 -33.67 -3.04 -19.15
N LEU A 107 -32.54 -2.35 -19.04
CA LEU A 107 -31.91 -1.60 -20.14
C LEU A 107 -30.53 -2.17 -20.46
N LEU A 108 -30.33 -2.67 -21.67
CA LEU A 108 -29.01 -3.05 -22.18
C LEU A 108 -28.35 -1.86 -22.85
N ILE A 109 -27.10 -1.60 -22.46
CA ILE A 109 -26.22 -0.62 -23.10
C ILE A 109 -25.03 -1.42 -23.66
N PRO A 110 -24.98 -1.65 -24.99
CA PRO A 110 -23.89 -2.40 -25.60
C PRO A 110 -22.66 -1.51 -25.83
N ASN A 111 -21.49 -2.13 -25.79
CA ASN A 111 -20.19 -1.49 -26.04
C ASN A 111 -20.02 -0.17 -25.26
N VAL A 112 -20.02 -0.27 -23.93
CA VAL A 112 -20.01 0.87 -23.00
C VAL A 112 -18.75 1.71 -23.19
N THR A 113 -18.90 3.03 -23.18
CA THR A 113 -17.80 4.00 -23.26
C THR A 113 -17.78 4.89 -22.02
N LYS A 114 -16.72 5.70 -21.87
CA LYS A 114 -16.68 6.72 -20.80
C LYS A 114 -17.86 7.70 -20.82
N GLN A 115 -18.50 7.94 -21.97
CA GLN A 115 -19.66 8.83 -22.08
C GLN A 115 -20.96 8.22 -21.53
N ASP A 116 -20.96 6.91 -21.28
CA ASP A 116 -22.10 6.19 -20.72
C ASP A 116 -22.04 6.16 -19.19
N ILE A 117 -20.92 6.56 -18.57
CA ILE A 117 -20.79 6.71 -17.13
C ILE A 117 -21.77 7.77 -16.62
N GLY A 118 -22.30 7.53 -15.42
CA GLY A 118 -23.14 8.48 -14.71
C GLY A 118 -24.49 7.90 -14.32
N SER A 119 -25.37 8.79 -13.87
CA SER A 119 -26.67 8.41 -13.33
C SER A 119 -27.65 8.03 -14.44
N TYR A 120 -28.55 7.10 -14.14
CA TYR A 120 -29.69 6.68 -14.94
C TYR A 120 -30.90 6.59 -14.03
N THR A 121 -32.06 6.96 -14.54
CA THR A 121 -33.32 6.93 -13.80
C THR A 121 -34.37 6.17 -14.58
N ILE A 122 -35.01 5.20 -13.95
CA ILE A 122 -36.19 4.52 -14.49
C ILE A 122 -37.46 5.05 -13.82
N LYS A 123 -38.47 5.38 -14.62
CA LYS A 123 -39.84 5.65 -14.16
C LYS A 123 -40.75 4.51 -14.59
N ILE A 124 -41.43 3.91 -13.62
CA ILE A 124 -42.39 2.83 -13.81
C ILE A 124 -43.80 3.42 -13.71
N ILE A 125 -44.58 3.26 -14.77
CA ILE A 125 -45.94 3.77 -14.87
C ILE A 125 -46.90 2.66 -14.46
N LYS A 126 -47.77 2.94 -13.49
CA LYS A 126 -48.81 2.02 -13.04
C LYS A 126 -50.17 2.42 -13.60
N ARG A 127 -51.03 1.42 -13.80
CA ARG A 127 -52.43 1.63 -14.16
C ARG A 127 -53.14 2.44 -13.06
N GLY A 128 -53.71 3.59 -13.42
CA GLY A 128 -54.44 4.46 -12.48
C GLY A 128 -53.60 5.47 -11.69
N ASP A 129 -52.27 5.47 -11.83
CA ASP A 129 -51.37 6.47 -11.22
C ASP A 129 -50.24 6.87 -12.19
N GLU A 130 -50.64 7.50 -13.29
CA GLU A 130 -49.75 7.86 -14.39
C GLU A 130 -48.80 9.02 -14.02
N THR A 131 -49.21 9.86 -13.06
CA THR A 131 -48.46 11.07 -12.68
C THR A 131 -47.39 10.79 -11.62
N LYS A 132 -47.66 9.95 -10.61
CA LYS A 132 -46.74 9.69 -9.49
C LYS A 132 -45.91 8.40 -9.60
N GLY A 133 -45.84 7.77 -10.78
CA GLY A 133 -45.15 6.50 -11.04
C GLY A 133 -43.83 6.28 -10.27
N VAL A 134 -43.48 5.02 -9.99
CA VAL A 134 -42.35 4.66 -9.10
C VAL A 134 -41.02 4.87 -9.81
N THR A 135 -40.05 5.49 -9.14
CA THR A 135 -38.72 5.75 -9.69
C THR A 135 -37.65 4.85 -9.09
N GLY A 136 -36.69 4.45 -9.92
CA GLY A 136 -35.44 3.80 -9.51
C GLY A 136 -34.25 4.59 -10.05
N HIS A 137 -33.14 4.62 -9.29
CA HIS A 137 -31.93 5.33 -9.67
C HIS A 137 -30.74 4.39 -9.65
N PHE A 138 -29.84 4.55 -10.63
CA PHE A 138 -28.62 3.78 -10.74
C PHE A 138 -27.48 4.66 -11.25
N THR A 139 -26.27 4.52 -10.72
CA THR A 139 -25.09 5.19 -11.25
C THR A 139 -24.15 4.15 -11.84
N LEU A 140 -23.89 4.25 -13.14
CA LEU A 140 -22.98 3.37 -13.86
C LEU A 140 -21.55 3.88 -13.69
N TYR A 141 -20.67 3.00 -13.23
CA TYR A 141 -19.22 3.21 -13.17
C TYR A 141 -18.52 2.16 -14.02
N LEU A 142 -17.38 2.52 -14.59
CA LEU A 142 -16.49 1.57 -15.26
C LEU A 142 -15.34 1.15 -14.35
N GLU A 143 -14.80 -0.03 -14.60
CA GLU A 143 -13.56 -0.48 -13.97
C GLU A 143 -12.40 0.44 -14.36
N THR A 144 -11.63 0.83 -13.35
CA THR A 144 -10.40 1.57 -13.54
C THR A 144 -9.28 0.66 -14.06
N PRO A 145 -8.37 1.17 -14.91
CA PRO A 145 -7.21 0.41 -15.36
C PRO A 145 -6.27 0.09 -14.19
N LYS A 146 -5.39 -0.90 -14.36
CA LYS A 146 -4.35 -1.17 -13.35
C LYS A 146 -3.40 0.03 -13.25
N PRO A 147 -3.17 0.60 -12.06
CA PRO A 147 -2.27 1.75 -11.92
C PRO A 147 -0.80 1.33 -12.04
N TYR A 148 0.07 2.29 -12.33
CA TYR A 148 1.53 2.18 -12.28
C TYR A 148 2.14 3.40 -11.61
N ILE A 149 3.38 3.28 -11.13
CA ILE A 149 4.10 4.38 -10.49
C ILE A 149 5.15 4.94 -11.45
N SER A 150 5.07 6.25 -11.72
CA SER A 150 6.15 7.02 -12.32
C SER A 150 7.02 7.66 -11.24
N SER A 151 8.33 7.77 -11.48
CA SER A 151 9.30 8.27 -10.50
C SER A 151 10.26 9.27 -11.12
N SER A 152 10.60 10.35 -10.39
CA SER A 152 11.63 11.30 -10.81
C SER A 152 13.05 10.75 -10.67
N ASN A 153 13.31 9.88 -9.68
CA ASN A 153 14.61 9.26 -9.45
C ASN A 153 14.47 8.00 -8.58
N LEU A 154 14.88 6.85 -9.13
CA LEU A 154 14.86 5.56 -8.43
C LEU A 154 16.11 5.31 -7.57
N ASN A 155 17.18 6.10 -7.73
CA ASN A 155 18.45 5.91 -7.04
C ASN A 155 18.88 7.17 -6.26
N PRO A 156 18.08 7.63 -5.28
CA PRO A 156 18.37 8.88 -4.59
C PRO A 156 19.58 8.79 -3.67
N ARG A 157 20.35 9.87 -3.57
CA ARG A 157 21.42 10.02 -2.57
C ARG A 157 20.85 10.29 -1.18
N GLU A 158 21.33 9.55 -0.18
CA GLU A 158 20.83 9.61 1.20
C GLU A 158 20.83 11.04 1.78
N GLY A 159 19.65 11.47 2.21
CA GLY A 159 19.43 12.70 2.96
C GLY A 159 19.57 14.01 2.17
N THR A 160 19.76 13.96 0.85
CA THR A 160 20.03 15.15 0.03
C THR A 160 19.00 15.38 -1.07
N GLU A 161 18.55 14.31 -1.73
CA GLU A 161 17.67 14.42 -2.89
C GLU A 161 16.19 14.28 -2.51
N THR A 162 15.35 14.97 -3.27
CA THR A 162 13.89 14.86 -3.22
C THR A 162 13.42 13.95 -4.35
N VAL A 163 12.57 12.98 -4.03
CA VAL A 163 11.97 12.06 -5.00
C VAL A 163 10.49 12.35 -5.09
N ILE A 164 9.96 12.38 -6.32
CA ILE A 164 8.53 12.52 -6.58
C ILE A 164 8.07 11.23 -7.24
N LEU A 165 7.07 10.60 -6.63
CA LEU A 165 6.37 9.44 -7.16
C LEU A 165 4.94 9.84 -7.53
N SER A 166 4.47 9.45 -8.70
CA SER A 166 3.10 9.70 -9.15
C SER A 166 2.41 8.39 -9.51
N CYS A 167 1.17 8.23 -9.05
CA CYS A 167 0.32 7.11 -9.42
C CYS A 167 -0.46 7.45 -10.69
N ASP A 168 -0.31 6.62 -11.72
CA ASP A 168 -0.86 6.83 -13.06
C ASP A 168 -1.72 5.63 -13.50
N PRO A 169 -2.71 5.83 -14.39
CA PRO A 169 -3.13 7.09 -14.97
C PRO A 169 -4.00 7.93 -14.03
N ASP A 170 -4.09 9.24 -14.29
CA ASP A 170 -5.05 10.09 -13.60
C ASP A 170 -6.47 9.77 -14.09
N THR A 171 -7.29 9.24 -13.18
CA THR A 171 -8.66 8.82 -13.47
C THR A 171 -9.65 9.65 -12.66
N GLU A 172 -10.61 10.26 -13.35
CA GLU A 172 -11.72 10.99 -12.73
C GLU A 172 -12.51 10.05 -11.80
N ASP A 173 -12.94 10.55 -10.64
CA ASP A 173 -13.60 9.81 -9.56
C ASP A 173 -12.79 8.69 -8.88
N ALA A 174 -11.50 8.54 -9.20
CA ALA A 174 -10.61 7.63 -8.49
C ALA A 174 -9.98 8.28 -7.25
N SER A 175 -9.81 7.49 -6.19
CA SER A 175 -9.04 7.86 -5.02
C SER A 175 -7.75 7.04 -4.92
N TYR A 176 -6.68 7.65 -4.44
CA TYR A 176 -5.35 7.06 -4.40
C TYR A 176 -4.87 6.84 -2.97
N LEU A 177 -4.24 5.68 -2.73
CA LEU A 177 -3.63 5.32 -1.46
C LEU A 177 -2.22 4.79 -1.69
N TRP A 178 -1.28 5.23 -0.86
CA TRP A 178 0.12 4.82 -0.96
C TRP A 178 0.50 3.79 0.08
N TRP A 179 1.33 2.86 -0.35
CA TRP A 179 1.83 1.75 0.44
C TRP A 179 3.36 1.72 0.36
N ILE A 180 4.00 1.44 1.50
CA ILE A 180 5.43 1.18 1.59
C ILE A 180 5.64 -0.11 2.38
N ASN A 181 6.40 -1.06 1.83
CA ASN A 181 6.60 -2.38 2.44
C ASN A 181 5.26 -3.08 2.81
N GLY A 182 4.23 -2.92 1.97
CA GLY A 182 2.89 -3.49 2.20
C GLY A 182 2.06 -2.81 3.30
N GLN A 183 2.55 -1.74 3.94
CA GLN A 183 1.83 -0.98 4.96
C GLN A 183 1.38 0.39 4.44
N SER A 184 0.25 0.89 4.96
CA SER A 184 -0.22 2.24 4.64
C SER A 184 0.81 3.28 5.06
N LEU A 185 1.07 4.23 4.17
CA LEU A 185 2.16 5.18 4.34
C LEU A 185 1.90 6.16 5.53
N PRO A 186 2.78 6.24 6.54
CA PRO A 186 2.63 7.21 7.62
C PRO A 186 2.98 8.63 7.12
N ILE A 187 1.99 9.49 6.98
CA ILE A 187 2.17 10.88 6.55
C ILE A 187 3.10 11.60 7.55
N SER A 188 4.14 12.28 7.05
CA SER A 188 5.11 12.99 7.88
C SER A 188 5.69 14.19 7.14
N ARG A 189 6.46 15.06 7.82
CA ARG A 189 7.14 16.18 7.13
C ARG A 189 8.07 15.74 5.99
N LYS A 190 8.53 14.48 6.00
CA LYS A 190 9.39 13.91 4.95
C LYS A 190 8.62 13.23 3.82
N LEU A 191 7.34 12.96 4.01
CA LEU A 191 6.48 12.23 3.09
C LEU A 191 5.18 13.04 2.93
N GLN A 192 5.11 13.83 1.88
CA GLN A 192 3.97 14.71 1.60
C GLN A 192 3.16 14.18 0.42
N LEU A 193 1.86 14.09 0.60
CA LEU A 193 0.91 13.76 -0.46
C LEU A 193 0.37 15.05 -1.09
N SER A 194 0.06 15.02 -2.38
CA SER A 194 -0.76 16.04 -3.04
C SER A 194 -2.18 16.04 -2.48
N GLU A 195 -2.97 17.09 -2.77
CA GLU A 195 -4.35 17.21 -2.27
C GLU A 195 -5.25 16.02 -2.65
N ASN A 196 -5.06 15.47 -3.85
CA ASN A 196 -5.75 14.27 -4.33
C ASN A 196 -5.03 12.95 -3.99
N ASN A 197 -3.98 12.98 -3.17
CA ASN A 197 -3.11 11.84 -2.81
C ASN A 197 -2.44 11.11 -3.98
N ARG A 198 -2.55 11.60 -5.21
CA ARG A 198 -1.99 10.95 -6.42
C ARG A 198 -0.46 11.01 -6.45
N THR A 199 0.13 12.09 -5.96
CA THR A 199 1.57 12.31 -5.99
C THR A 199 2.14 12.29 -4.58
N LEU A 200 3.19 11.50 -4.37
CA LEU A 200 3.95 11.40 -3.14
C LEU A 200 5.33 12.06 -3.32
N THR A 201 5.62 13.06 -2.50
CA THR A 201 6.91 13.75 -2.44
C THR A 201 7.69 13.30 -1.22
N LEU A 202 8.89 12.76 -1.46
CA LEU A 202 9.82 12.28 -0.43
C LEU A 202 10.99 13.25 -0.30
N TYR A 203 11.12 13.90 0.86
CA TYR A 203 12.20 14.85 1.13
C TYR A 203 13.34 14.17 1.89
N GLY A 204 14.54 14.18 1.29
CA GLY A 204 15.76 13.67 1.92
C GLY A 204 15.62 12.21 2.31
N VAL A 205 15.50 11.34 1.29
CA VAL A 205 15.29 9.90 1.43
C VAL A 205 16.35 9.27 2.35
N ARG A 206 15.93 8.43 3.29
CA ARG A 206 16.80 7.70 4.23
C ARG A 206 16.50 6.22 4.20
N LYS A 207 17.31 5.41 4.90
CA LYS A 207 17.12 3.95 4.99
C LYS A 207 15.71 3.53 5.42
N ASN A 208 15.04 4.31 6.27
CA ASN A 208 13.70 4.00 6.76
C ASN A 208 12.57 4.40 5.79
N THR A 209 12.87 5.17 4.76
CA THR A 209 11.95 5.56 3.67
C THR A 209 12.45 5.01 2.33
N ALA A 210 13.30 4.01 2.36
CA ALA A 210 13.73 3.25 1.18
C ALA A 210 12.99 1.91 1.20
N GLY A 211 12.64 1.40 0.03
CA GLY A 211 11.88 0.16 -0.11
C GLY A 211 10.94 0.17 -1.30
N PRO A 212 10.18 -0.91 -1.50
CA PRO A 212 9.10 -0.99 -2.48
C PRO A 212 7.93 -0.10 -2.10
N TYR A 213 7.53 0.73 -3.06
CA TYR A 213 6.32 1.55 -3.03
C TYR A 213 5.28 0.95 -3.97
N GLU A 214 4.03 0.94 -3.52
CA GLU A 214 2.88 0.58 -4.34
C GLU A 214 1.83 1.67 -4.19
N CYS A 215 1.06 1.92 -5.25
CA CYS A 215 -0.10 2.78 -5.18
C CYS A 215 -1.36 1.94 -5.46
N GLU A 216 -2.40 2.21 -4.68
CA GLU A 216 -3.71 1.62 -4.84
C GLU A 216 -4.66 2.67 -5.37
N MET A 217 -5.35 2.33 -6.46
CA MET A 217 -6.37 3.17 -7.07
C MET A 217 -7.74 2.53 -6.83
N LYS A 218 -8.65 3.32 -6.23
CA LYS A 218 -10.01 2.89 -5.86
C LYS A 218 -11.07 3.69 -6.59
N SER A 219 -12.06 2.99 -7.11
CA SER A 219 -13.32 3.51 -7.61
C SER A 219 -14.47 2.83 -6.87
N PRO A 220 -15.73 3.26 -7.07
CA PRO A 220 -16.90 2.62 -6.46
C PRO A 220 -17.05 1.13 -6.81
N VAL A 221 -16.51 0.67 -7.94
CA VAL A 221 -16.67 -0.71 -8.46
C VAL A 221 -15.36 -1.49 -8.58
N SER A 222 -14.21 -0.82 -8.52
CA SER A 222 -12.89 -1.44 -8.67
C SER A 222 -11.88 -0.94 -7.64
N SER A 223 -10.97 -1.83 -7.22
CA SER A 223 -9.80 -1.48 -6.43
C SER A 223 -8.62 -2.30 -6.95
N SER A 224 -7.52 -1.63 -7.31
CA SER A 224 -6.35 -2.32 -7.82
C SER A 224 -5.06 -1.65 -7.35
N ARG A 225 -3.99 -2.46 -7.19
CA ARG A 225 -2.65 -2.01 -6.81
C ARG A 225 -1.70 -2.06 -8.00
N SER A 226 -0.75 -1.13 -8.01
CA SER A 226 0.34 -1.12 -8.96
C SER A 226 1.33 -2.25 -8.69
N ASP A 227 2.18 -2.53 -9.66
CA ASP A 227 3.40 -3.28 -9.39
C ASP A 227 4.35 -2.44 -8.50
N PRO A 228 5.16 -3.06 -7.63
CA PRO A 228 6.00 -2.34 -6.69
C PRO A 228 7.18 -1.65 -7.39
N VAL A 229 7.46 -0.41 -6.99
CA VAL A 229 8.63 0.37 -7.41
C VAL A 229 9.57 0.59 -6.24
N THR A 230 10.79 0.06 -6.32
CA THR A 230 11.76 0.11 -5.22
C THR A 230 12.72 1.29 -5.35
N LEU A 231 12.76 2.14 -4.33
CA LEU A 231 13.78 3.18 -4.21
C LEU A 231 15.10 2.58 -3.71
N ASN A 232 16.13 2.59 -4.56
CA ASN A 232 17.46 2.09 -4.28
C ASN A 232 18.36 3.20 -3.72
N LEU A 233 18.40 3.32 -2.39
CA LEU A 233 19.10 4.40 -1.71
C LEU A 233 20.63 4.31 -1.87
N ILE A 234 21.24 5.37 -2.39
CA ILE A 234 22.70 5.49 -2.56
C ILE A 234 23.32 6.15 -1.32
N TYR A 235 24.21 5.43 -0.65
CA TYR A 235 24.90 5.90 0.56
C TYR A 235 26.37 5.42 0.63
N GLY A 236 27.21 6.29 1.21
CA GLY A 236 28.63 6.02 1.39
C GLY A 236 28.93 5.02 2.51
N PRO A 237 30.18 4.57 2.65
CA PRO A 237 30.52 3.51 3.57
C PRO A 237 30.34 3.97 5.01
N GLN A 238 29.69 3.14 5.81
CA GLN A 238 29.77 3.25 7.27
C GLN A 238 31.20 2.97 7.75
N VAL A 239 31.49 3.25 9.03
CA VAL A 239 32.82 3.01 9.61
C VAL A 239 33.21 1.54 9.39
N PRO A 240 34.33 1.26 8.69
CA PRO A 240 34.71 -0.11 8.39
C PRO A 240 35.04 -0.91 9.66
N ARG A 241 34.85 -2.22 9.60
CA ARG A 241 35.21 -3.15 10.67
C ARG A 241 36.32 -4.08 10.19
N ILE A 242 37.45 -4.07 10.88
CA ILE A 242 38.58 -4.98 10.63
C ILE A 242 38.39 -6.25 11.48
N PHE A 243 38.05 -7.34 10.81
CA PHE A 243 38.03 -8.68 11.37
C PHE A 243 39.44 -9.28 11.33
N SER A 244 39.87 -9.80 12.48
CA SER A 244 41.13 -10.54 12.60
C SER A 244 40.91 -11.65 13.62
N PRO A 245 41.36 -12.89 13.36
CA PRO A 245 41.27 -13.97 14.33
C PRO A 245 42.15 -13.71 15.56
N LEU A 246 43.29 -13.04 15.37
CA LEU A 246 44.27 -12.73 16.41
C LEU A 246 44.79 -11.30 16.27
N THR A 247 45.26 -10.70 17.36
CA THR A 247 46.01 -9.43 17.34
C THR A 247 47.52 -9.65 17.54
N TYR A 248 47.91 -10.87 17.88
CA TYR A 248 49.27 -11.27 18.17
C TYR A 248 49.65 -12.48 17.32
N TYR A 249 50.77 -12.38 16.61
CA TYR A 249 51.26 -13.43 15.73
C TYR A 249 52.70 -13.80 16.10
N ARG A 250 53.07 -15.06 15.90
CA ARG A 250 54.48 -15.48 15.89
C ARG A 250 55.01 -15.38 14.47
N SER A 251 56.30 -15.05 14.35
CA SER A 251 56.99 -15.00 13.08
C SER A 251 56.86 -16.34 12.31
N GLY A 252 56.63 -16.26 11.00
CA GLY A 252 56.39 -17.40 10.11
C GLY A 252 54.94 -17.89 10.02
N LYS A 253 53.99 -17.25 10.72
CA LYS A 253 52.56 -17.52 10.56
C LYS A 253 51.95 -16.68 9.43
N THR A 254 50.77 -17.08 8.97
CA THR A 254 50.01 -16.32 7.97
C THR A 254 49.05 -15.36 8.68
N LEU A 255 49.19 -14.07 8.42
CA LEU A 255 48.22 -13.06 8.83
C LEU A 255 47.05 -13.06 7.84
N GLN A 256 45.82 -13.04 8.36
CA GLN A 256 44.61 -12.87 7.57
C GLN A 256 43.73 -11.83 8.23
N LEU A 257 43.52 -10.71 7.54
CA LEU A 257 42.57 -9.67 7.92
C LEU A 257 41.49 -9.58 6.86
N SER A 258 40.27 -9.25 7.28
CA SER A 258 39.20 -8.88 6.37
C SER A 258 38.52 -7.61 6.86
N CYS A 259 38.08 -6.78 5.93
CA CYS A 259 37.43 -5.52 6.22
C CYS A 259 36.01 -5.53 5.66
N PHE A 260 35.09 -4.82 6.31
CA PHE A 260 33.75 -4.63 5.79
C PHE A 260 33.19 -3.28 6.21
N ALA A 261 32.57 -2.57 5.27
CA ALA A 261 31.79 -1.37 5.50
C ALA A 261 30.45 -1.51 4.76
N ASP A 262 29.36 -1.20 5.45
CA ASP A 262 28.03 -1.12 4.83
C ASP A 262 27.96 0.11 3.92
N SER A 263 27.74 -0.09 2.62
CA SER A 263 27.69 0.95 1.59
C SER A 263 26.82 0.47 0.42
N ASN A 264 26.12 1.39 -0.24
CA ASN A 264 25.41 1.11 -1.50
C ASN A 264 25.71 2.20 -2.54
N PRO A 265 26.30 1.87 -3.72
CA PRO A 265 26.83 0.56 -4.11
C PRO A 265 27.96 0.05 -3.21
N PRO A 266 28.40 -1.22 -3.33
CA PRO A 266 29.50 -1.75 -2.54
C PRO A 266 30.77 -0.88 -2.62
N ALA A 267 31.46 -0.72 -1.49
CA ALA A 267 32.69 0.07 -1.41
C ALA A 267 33.92 -0.70 -1.91
N GLU A 268 34.89 0.04 -2.43
CA GLU A 268 36.24 -0.41 -2.75
C GLU A 268 37.13 -0.28 -1.50
N TYR A 269 38.10 -1.20 -1.33
CA TYR A 269 38.92 -1.28 -0.12
C TYR A 269 40.41 -1.14 -0.41
N SER A 270 41.14 -0.51 0.51
CA SER A 270 42.60 -0.45 0.51
C SER A 270 43.16 -0.65 1.92
N TRP A 271 44.33 -1.28 2.00
CA TRP A 271 45.05 -1.56 3.23
C TRP A 271 46.32 -0.74 3.33
N THR A 272 46.60 -0.28 4.55
CA THR A 272 47.85 0.39 4.91
C THR A 272 48.46 -0.22 6.16
N ILE A 273 49.78 -0.16 6.28
CA ILE A 273 50.52 -0.43 7.52
C ILE A 273 51.29 0.83 7.90
N ASP A 274 50.98 1.38 9.08
CA ASP A 274 51.56 2.63 9.58
C ASP A 274 51.52 3.77 8.54
N GLY A 275 50.38 3.87 7.83
CA GLY A 275 50.10 4.87 6.81
C GLY A 275 50.63 4.57 5.41
N LYS A 276 51.47 3.53 5.23
CA LYS A 276 51.98 3.13 3.90
C LYS A 276 51.04 2.16 3.23
N PHE A 277 50.72 2.41 1.95
CA PHE A 277 49.90 1.50 1.15
C PHE A 277 50.51 0.11 1.07
N LEU A 278 49.67 -0.90 1.20
CA LEU A 278 50.06 -2.30 1.14
C LEU A 278 49.36 -3.02 -0.03
N GLN A 279 48.03 -2.97 -0.07
CA GLN A 279 47.23 -3.76 -1.01
C GLN A 279 45.81 -3.19 -1.17
N SER A 280 45.23 -3.34 -2.36
CA SER A 280 43.80 -3.14 -2.60
C SER A 280 43.02 -4.44 -2.42
N GLY A 281 41.78 -4.34 -1.94
CA GLY A 281 40.86 -5.47 -1.78
C GLY A 281 40.37 -5.66 -0.35
N GLN A 282 39.26 -6.37 -0.23
CA GLN A 282 38.54 -6.52 1.03
C GLN A 282 39.27 -7.41 2.06
N LYS A 283 40.09 -8.35 1.58
CA LYS A 283 40.91 -9.26 2.39
C LYS A 283 42.37 -8.89 2.24
N LEU A 284 43.13 -9.01 3.32
CA LEU A 284 44.58 -8.91 3.34
C LEU A 284 45.14 -10.24 3.85
N SER A 285 46.10 -10.81 3.11
CA SER A 285 46.83 -11.98 3.58
C SER A 285 48.33 -11.78 3.38
N ILE A 286 49.08 -11.96 4.46
CA ILE A 286 50.54 -11.91 4.45
C ILE A 286 51.05 -13.27 4.93
N PRO A 287 51.55 -14.14 4.05
CA PRO A 287 52.17 -15.39 4.45
C PRO A 287 53.54 -15.12 5.09
N GLN A 288 53.97 -16.01 5.99
CA GLN A 288 55.29 -15.94 6.64
C GLN A 288 55.62 -14.57 7.26
N ILE A 289 54.70 -14.03 8.07
CA ILE A 289 54.83 -12.69 8.66
C ILE A 289 56.07 -12.58 9.56
N THR A 290 56.74 -11.41 9.55
CA THR A 290 57.94 -11.10 10.35
C THR A 290 57.68 -9.96 11.35
N THR A 291 58.63 -9.68 12.25
CA THR A 291 58.53 -8.58 13.22
C THR A 291 58.36 -7.20 12.57
N GLU A 292 58.87 -7.01 11.35
CA GLU A 292 58.75 -5.77 10.55
C GLU A 292 57.31 -5.48 10.12
N HIS A 293 56.46 -6.50 10.07
CA HIS A 293 55.04 -6.36 9.75
C HIS A 293 54.20 -6.01 11.00
N SER A 294 54.83 -5.73 12.14
CA SER A 294 54.13 -5.18 13.31
C SER A 294 53.79 -3.72 13.06
N GLY A 295 52.54 -3.33 13.29
CA GLY A 295 52.12 -1.96 13.00
C GLY A 295 50.64 -1.70 13.22
N LEU A 296 50.22 -0.49 12.89
CA LEU A 296 48.82 -0.10 12.81
C LEU A 296 48.29 -0.37 11.40
N TYR A 297 47.47 -1.40 11.27
CA TYR A 297 46.83 -1.75 10.01
C TYR A 297 45.60 -0.88 9.80
N GLY A 298 45.62 -0.05 8.76
CA GLY A 298 44.48 0.74 8.32
C GLY A 298 43.73 0.02 7.20
N CYS A 299 42.41 -0.03 7.29
CA CYS A 299 41.54 -0.36 6.16
C CYS A 299 40.76 0.91 5.80
N SER A 300 40.86 1.36 4.55
CA SER A 300 40.03 2.42 3.98
C SER A 300 38.97 1.82 3.06
N ALA A 301 37.73 2.29 3.18
CA ALA A 301 36.62 1.93 2.32
C ALA A 301 36.12 3.19 1.59
N ARG A 302 36.05 3.12 0.26
CA ARG A 302 35.66 4.24 -0.62
C ARG A 302 34.46 3.85 -1.48
N ASN A 303 33.44 4.70 -1.54
CA ASN A 303 32.30 4.52 -2.42
C ASN A 303 32.35 5.56 -3.55
N SER A 304 32.49 5.10 -4.79
CA SER A 304 32.65 5.95 -5.97
C SER A 304 31.41 6.79 -6.29
N ALA A 305 30.21 6.25 -6.08
CA ALA A 305 28.95 6.96 -6.36
C ALA A 305 28.77 8.19 -5.46
N THR A 306 29.09 8.07 -4.17
CA THR A 306 28.98 9.17 -3.19
C THR A 306 30.26 9.98 -3.05
N GLY A 307 31.40 9.47 -3.52
CA GLY A 307 32.73 10.05 -3.32
C GLY A 307 33.22 10.01 -1.87
N ARG A 308 32.50 9.31 -0.97
CA ARG A 308 32.84 9.26 0.46
C ARG A 308 33.82 8.15 0.77
N GLU A 309 34.71 8.43 1.71
CA GLU A 309 35.69 7.49 2.24
C GLU A 309 35.64 7.45 3.78
N ARG A 310 35.83 6.25 4.35
CA ARG A 310 35.93 6.02 5.79
C ARG A 310 37.00 4.96 6.05
N SER A 311 37.72 5.12 7.16
CA SER A 311 38.81 4.21 7.52
C SER A 311 38.67 3.71 8.95
N ALA A 312 39.19 2.52 9.18
CA ALA A 312 39.33 1.91 10.50
C ALA A 312 40.74 1.37 10.69
N PHE A 313 41.19 1.26 11.93
CA PHE A 313 42.57 0.89 12.25
C PHE A 313 42.62 -0.21 13.32
N LYS A 314 43.57 -1.13 13.18
CA LYS A 314 43.81 -2.21 14.14
C LYS A 314 45.30 -2.46 14.32
N ARG A 315 45.76 -2.47 15.58
CA ARG A 315 47.17 -2.75 15.89
C ARG A 315 47.43 -4.26 15.88
N ILE A 316 48.43 -4.69 15.13
CA ILE A 316 48.91 -6.08 15.08
C ILE A 316 50.35 -6.11 15.59
N LYS A 317 50.65 -7.06 16.49
CA LYS A 317 52.02 -7.27 17.00
C LYS A 317 52.52 -8.66 16.57
N VAL A 318 53.75 -8.71 16.05
CA VAL A 318 54.41 -9.94 15.63
C VAL A 318 55.66 -10.16 16.47
N PHE A 319 55.79 -11.35 17.06
CA PHE A 319 56.94 -11.72 17.89
C PHE A 319 57.93 -12.59 17.10
N ALA A 320 59.22 -12.41 17.36
CA ALA A 320 60.25 -13.27 16.80
C ALA A 320 60.04 -14.75 17.23
N ARG A 321 60.51 -15.68 16.40
CA ARG A 321 60.59 -17.09 16.78
C ARG A 321 61.61 -17.18 17.92
N SER A 322 61.18 -17.60 19.10
CA SER A 322 62.12 -17.90 20.20
C SER A 322 63.04 -19.02 19.73
N GLY A 323 64.32 -18.71 19.53
CA GLY A 323 65.34 -19.73 19.31
C GLY A 323 65.41 -20.64 20.54
N LEU A 324 65.42 -21.95 20.33
CA LEU A 324 65.86 -22.90 21.34
C LEU A 324 67.33 -22.62 21.65
N GLY A 325 67.58 -21.75 22.64
CA GLY A 325 68.88 -21.68 23.31
C GLY A 325 69.08 -22.97 24.09
N ARG A 326 70.07 -23.76 23.68
CA ARG A 326 70.59 -24.93 24.39
C ARG A 326 70.93 -24.52 25.84
N PRO A 327 70.53 -25.24 26.90
CA PRO A 327 70.96 -24.91 28.24
C PRO A 327 72.49 -25.05 28.35
N PRO A 328 73.20 -24.17 29.07
CA PRO A 328 74.59 -24.40 29.42
C PRO A 328 74.70 -25.71 30.21
N GLY A 329 75.61 -26.59 29.78
CA GLY A 329 75.88 -27.85 30.45
C GLY A 329 76.31 -27.62 31.89
N LEU A 330 75.69 -28.37 32.80
CA LEU A 330 76.18 -28.58 34.16
C LEU A 330 77.50 -29.34 34.08
N ASN A 331 78.58 -28.77 34.64
CA ASN A 331 79.84 -29.47 34.86
C ASN A 331 79.64 -30.58 35.91
N PRO A 332 80.12 -31.81 35.68
CA PRO A 332 80.24 -32.80 36.73
C PRO A 332 81.47 -32.51 37.62
N ILE A 333 81.33 -32.89 38.88
CA ILE A 333 82.33 -32.87 39.97
C ILE A 333 83.47 -33.84 39.68
#